data_AF-A0A963J5N6-F1
#
_entry.id   AF-A0A963J5N6-F1
#
_cell.length_a   1.000
_cell.length_b   1.000
_cell.length_c   1.000
_cell.angle_alpha   90.00
_cell.angle_beta   90.00
_cell.angle_gamma   90.00
#
_symmetry.space_group_name_H-M   'P 1'
#
loop_
_entity.id
_entity.type
_entity.pdbx_description
1 polymer ?
#
loop_
_entity_poly.entity_id
_entity_poly.type
_entity_poly.pdbx_seq_one_letter_code
_entity_poly.pdbx_strand_id
1 'polypeptide(L)' 'MSAVAENIPAEMPDPIIFTESAAAKVADLIAEEGNPELKLRVFVQGGGCSGF' A
#
# COMPACT_ATOMS: atom_id res chain seq x y z
N MET A 1 -36.46 23.29 10.59
CA MET A 1 -35.91 22.50 9.47
C MET A 1 -34.74 21.69 9.98
N SER A 2 -34.86 20.37 9.99
CA SER A 2 -33.96 19.43 10.68
C SER A 2 -32.65 19.23 9.92
N ALA A 3 -31.54 19.32 10.65
CA ALA A 3 -30.24 18.85 10.20
C ALA A 3 -30.23 17.31 10.29
N VAL A 4 -30.09 16.65 9.14
CA VAL A 4 -29.81 15.22 9.09
C VAL A 4 -28.29 15.05 9.19
N ALA A 5 -27.82 14.48 10.30
CA ALA A 5 -26.44 14.06 10.43
C ALA A 5 -26.30 12.72 9.71
N GLU A 6 -25.64 12.71 8.55
CA GLU A 6 -25.30 11.49 7.82
C GLU A 6 -24.25 10.72 8.61
N ASN A 7 -24.63 9.53 9.10
CA ASN A 7 -23.73 8.56 9.70
C ASN A 7 -22.89 7.92 8.58
N ILE A 8 -21.73 8.49 8.29
CA ILE A 8 -20.74 7.90 7.37
C ILE A 8 -20.01 6.79 8.15
N PRO A 9 -20.23 5.50 7.85
CA PRO A 9 -19.44 4.45 8.46
C PRO A 9 -17.97 4.67 8.08
N ALA A 10 -17.11 4.71 9.10
CA ALA A 10 -15.67 4.73 8.90
C ALA A 10 -15.22 3.34 8.42
N GLU A 11 -15.37 3.08 7.12
CA GLU A 11 -14.77 1.92 6.47
C GLU A 11 -13.24 2.08 6.56
N MET A 12 -12.62 1.28 7.42
CA MET A 12 -11.18 1.15 7.46
C MET A 12 -10.76 0.41 6.18
N PRO A 13 -9.82 0.95 5.39
CA PRO A 13 -9.38 0.28 4.17
C PRO A 13 -8.78 -1.08 4.50
N ASP A 14 -9.03 -2.06 3.63
CA ASP A 14 -8.44 -3.39 3.78
C ASP A 14 -6.91 -3.32 3.81
N PRO A 15 -6.27 -4.15 4.64
CA PRO A 15 -4.82 -4.22 4.71
C PRO A 15 -4.23 -4.67 3.37
N ILE A 16 -3.16 -4.00 2.93
CA ILE A 16 -2.41 -4.40 1.74
C ILE A 16 -1.73 -5.73 2.03
N ILE A 17 -2.05 -6.75 1.22
CA ILE A 17 -1.41 -8.06 1.31
C ILE A 17 -0.06 -8.02 0.60
N PHE A 18 1.00 -8.15 1.38
CA PHE A 18 2.36 -8.28 0.85
C PHE A 18 2.69 -9.76 0.66
N THR A 19 2.78 -10.20 -0.58
CA THR A 19 3.00 -11.61 -0.93
C THR A 19 4.45 -12.04 -0.68
N GLU A 20 4.67 -13.34 -0.50
CA GLU A 20 6.01 -13.90 -0.28
C GLU A 20 6.95 -13.63 -1.46
N SER A 21 6.45 -13.68 -2.70
CA SER A 21 7.25 -13.34 -3.88
C SER A 21 7.71 -11.88 -3.90
N ALA A 22 6.85 -10.95 -3.45
CA ALA A 22 7.22 -9.56 -3.32
C ALA A 22 8.26 -9.35 -2.20
N ALA A 23 8.11 -10.07 -1.08
CA ALA A 23 9.09 -10.04 0.02
C ALA A 23 10.46 -10.54 -0.40
N ALA A 24 10.53 -11.66 -1.14
CA ALA A 24 11.77 -12.19 -1.67
C ALA A 24 12.47 -11.17 -2.58
N LYS A 25 11.72 -10.53 -3.49
CA LYS A 25 12.32 -9.55 -4.39
C LYS A 25 12.84 -8.31 -3.66
N VAL A 26 12.14 -7.84 -2.62
CA VAL A 26 12.62 -6.72 -1.80
C VAL A 26 13.87 -7.12 -1.01
N ALA A 27 13.93 -8.34 -0.47
CA ALA A 27 15.10 -8.85 0.23
C ALA A 27 16.34 -8.91 -0.69
N ASP A 28 16.17 -9.37 -1.93
CA ASP A 28 17.24 -9.37 -2.93
C ASP A 28 17.76 -7.95 -3.19
N LEU A 29 16.87 -6.97 -3.39
CA LEU A 29 17.25 -5.57 -3.62
C LEU A 29 18.04 -4.98 -2.44
N ILE A 30 17.64 -5.29 -1.21
CA ILE A 30 18.33 -4.86 0.01
C ILE A 30 19.75 -5.47 0.06
N ALA A 31 19.88 -6.75 -0.29
CA ALA A 31 21.16 -7.44 -0.33
C ALA A 31 22.08 -6.91 -1.44
N GLU A 32 21.53 -6.61 -2.62
CA GLU A 32 22.27 -6.01 -3.75
C GLU A 32 22.83 -4.63 -3.40
N GLU A 33 22.07 -3.82 -2.67
CA GLU A 33 22.51 -2.48 -2.24
C GLU A 33 23.40 -2.52 -0.98
N GLY A 34 23.47 -3.67 -0.29
CA GLY A 34 24.31 -3.90 0.87
C GLY A 34 23.91 -3.10 2.12
N ASN A 35 22.68 -2.56 2.15
CA ASN A 35 22.20 -1.70 3.23
C ASN A 35 20.95 -2.29 3.90
N PRO A 36 21.09 -2.97 5.05
CA PRO A 36 19.96 -3.57 5.76
C PRO A 36 19.00 -2.55 6.37
N GLU A 37 19.35 -1.27 6.39
CA GLU A 37 18.49 -0.19 6.91
C GLU A 37 17.53 0.39 5.87
N LEU A 38 17.56 -0.12 4.63
CA LEU A 38 16.63 0.27 3.57
C LEU A 38 15.19 -0.05 3.95
N LYS A 39 14.29 0.90 3.66
CA LYS A 39 12.86 0.80 3.98
C LYS A 39 12.03 0.82 2.71
N LEU A 40 11.07 -0.11 2.63
CA LEU A 40 10.10 -0.13 1.55
C LEU A 40 9.10 1.03 1.73
N ARG A 41 8.99 1.87 0.69
CA ARG A 41 7.97 2.92 0.62
C ARG A 41 7.01 2.61 -0.52
N VAL A 42 5.74 2.45 -0.18
CA VAL A 42 4.67 2.26 -1.17
C VAL A 42 4.17 3.63 -1.61
N PHE A 43 4.04 3.83 -2.92
CA PHE A 43 3.43 5.00 -3.52
C PHE A 43 2.35 4.54 -4.51
N VAL A 44 1.22 5.25 -4.52
CA VAL A 44 0.17 5.02 -5.51
C VAL A 44 0.46 5.94 -6.68
N GLN A 45 0.71 5.35 -7.84
CA GLN A 45 0.79 6.09 -9.10
C GLN A 45 -0.49 5.77 -9.88
N GLY A 46 -1.23 6.81 -10.27
CA GLY A 46 -2.48 6.63 -11.02
C GLY A 46 -2.19 5.99 -12.38
N GLY A 47 -2.47 4.70 -12.51
CA GLY A 47 -2.61 4.07 -13.82
C GLY A 47 -3.97 4.46 -14.41
N GLY A 48 -4.05 4.68 -15.72
CA GLY A 48 -5.32 4.97 -16.40
C GLY A 48 -6.30 3.78 -16.34
N CYS A 49 -7.27 3.71 -17.26
CA CYS A 49 -8.27 2.62 -17.33
C CYS A 49 -7.71 1.18 -17.40
N SER A 50 -6.40 1.02 -17.54
CA SER A 50 -5.70 -0.26 -17.53
C SER A 50 -4.93 -0.53 -16.22
N GLY A 51 -5.16 0.19 -15.12
CA GLY A 51 -4.28 0.18 -13.95
C GLY A 51 -4.95 0.08 -12.58
N PHE A 52 -5.23 -1.16 -12.16
CA PHE A 52 -4.77 -1.76 -10.91
C PHE A 52 -4.46 -3.23 -11.18
#